data_AF-A0A435FG18-F1
#
_entry.id   AF-A0A435FG18-F1
#
_cell.length_a   1.000
_cell.length_b   1.000
_cell.length_c   1.000
_cell.angle_alpha   90.00
_cell.angle_beta   90.00
_cell.angle_gamma   90.00
#
_symmetry.space_group_name_H-M   'P 1'
#
loop_
_entity.id
_entity.type
_entity.pdbx_description
1 polymer ?
#
loop_
_entity_poly.entity_id
_entity_poly.type
_entity_poly.pdbx_seq_one_letter_code
_entity_poly.pdbx_strand_id
1 'polypeptide(L)' 'LISVRSVGGGAANPAWTAIRRRRLGVDFLPALSDEAAAGTARLALMSASRAGLL' A
#
# COMPACT_ATOMS: atom_id res chain seq x y z
N LEU A 1 -10.10 3.70 -10.96
CA LEU A 1 -9.24 3.69 -9.76
C LEU A 1 -9.79 4.71 -8.78
N ILE A 2 -10.02 4.36 -7.51
CA ILE A 2 -10.67 5.25 -6.54
C ILE A 2 -9.69 5.95 -5.58
N SER A 3 -8.44 5.48 -5.46
CA SER A 3 -7.40 6.08 -4.61
C SER A 3 -6.00 5.49 -4.90
N VAL A 4 -4.96 6.21 -4.49
CA VAL A 4 -3.54 5.84 -4.62
C VAL A 4 -2.92 5.58 -3.24
N ARG A 5 -2.04 4.57 -3.16
CA ARG A 5 -1.05 4.42 -2.08
C ARG A 5 0.32 4.59 -2.70
N SER A 6 1.19 5.35 -2.05
CA SER A 6 2.58 5.53 -2.51
C SER A 6 3.52 4.80 -1.56
N VAL A 7 4.55 4.20 -2.14
CA VAL A 7 5.61 3.44 -1.46
C VAL A 7 6.99 3.91 -1.92
N GLY A 8 8.06 3.47 -1.26
CA GLY A 8 9.45 3.83 -1.51
C GLY A 8 9.81 5.25 -1.05
N GLY A 9 11.06 5.65 -1.27
CA GLY A 9 11.57 6.96 -0.79
C GLY A 9 10.78 8.17 -1.28
N GLY A 10 10.19 8.11 -2.47
CA GLY A 10 9.34 9.18 -3.00
C GLY A 10 8.02 9.38 -2.24
N ALA A 11 7.54 8.37 -1.51
CA ALA A 11 6.34 8.49 -0.67
C ALA A 11 6.58 9.38 0.55
N ALA A 12 7.81 9.42 1.08
CA ALA A 12 8.20 10.25 2.22
C ALA A 12 8.30 11.75 1.87
N ASN A 13 8.19 12.13 0.60
CA ASN A 13 8.24 13.52 0.17
C ASN A 13 6.81 14.13 0.14
N PRO A 14 6.47 15.02 1.09
CA PRO A 14 5.13 15.61 1.17
C PRO A 14 4.81 16.53 -0.02
N ALA A 15 5.80 17.28 -0.52
CA ALA A 15 5.62 18.14 -1.69
C ALA A 15 5.32 17.33 -2.95
N TRP A 16 6.02 16.21 -3.14
CA TRP A 16 5.79 15.30 -4.26
C TRP A 16 4.41 14.64 -4.20
N THR A 17 3.98 14.23 -3.00
CA THR A 17 2.62 13.71 -2.78
C THR A 17 1.56 14.75 -3.12
N ALA A 18 1.73 16.02 -2.72
CA ALA A 18 0.81 17.09 -3.05
C ALA A 18 0.72 17.35 -4.57
N ILE A 19 1.86 17.40 -5.27
CA ILE A 19 1.92 17.57 -6.73
C ILE A 19 1.15 16.44 -7.43
N ARG A 20 1.44 15.17 -7.09
CA ARG A 20 0.78 14.02 -7.71
C ARG A 20 -0.71 13.96 -7.39
N ARG A 21 -1.12 14.24 -6.15
CA ARG A 21 -2.54 14.31 -5.77
C ARG A 21 -3.30 15.32 -6.62
N ARG A 22 -2.75 16.53 -6.79
CA ARG A 22 -3.34 17.57 -7.64
C ARG A 22 -3.43 17.15 -9.10
N ARG A 23 -2.41 16.47 -9.63
CA ARG A 23 -2.36 16.05 -11.04
C ARG A 23 -3.26 14.85 -11.35
N LEU A 24 -3.38 13.91 -10.42
CA LEU A 24 -4.16 12.67 -10.61
C LEU A 24 -5.64 12.83 -10.22
N GLY A 25 -5.97 13.82 -9.40
CA GLY A 25 -7.36 14.12 -9.03
C GLY A 25 -8.05 13.01 -8.22
N VAL A 26 -7.27 12.13 -7.59
CA VAL A 26 -7.76 11.05 -6.73
C VAL A 26 -7.10 11.11 -5.36
N ASP A 27 -7.77 10.56 -4.35
CA ASP A 27 -7.26 10.55 -2.99
C ASP A 27 -5.98 9.72 -2.85
N PHE A 28 -5.09 10.21 -1.99
CA PHE A 28 -3.86 9.50 -1.60
C PHE A 28 -4.02 9.02 -0.17
N LEU A 29 -4.27 7.72 -0.02
CA LEU A 29 -4.41 7.05 1.27
C LEU A 29 -3.06 6.46 1.70
N PRO A 30 -2.81 6.32 3.01
CA PRO A 30 -1.57 5.72 3.50
C PRO A 30 -1.45 4.26 3.03
N ALA A 31 -0.23 3.85 2.68
CA ALA A 31 0.10 2.44 2.57
C ALA A 31 0.12 1.83 3.98
N LEU A 32 -0.53 0.68 4.16
CA LEU A 32 -0.53 -0.03 5.45
C LEU A 32 0.83 -0.66 5.76
N SER A 33 1.62 -0.95 4.73
CA SER A 33 3.01 -1.39 4.82
C SER A 33 3.66 -1.24 3.45
N ASP A 34 4.97 -0.98 3.45
CA ASP A 34 5.84 -0.99 2.27
C ASP A 34 6.75 -2.24 2.25
N GLU A 35 6.67 -3.09 3.29
CA GLU A 35 7.56 -4.23 3.42
C GLU A 35 7.10 -5.41 2.57
N ALA A 36 7.99 -5.96 1.75
CA ALA A 36 7.73 -7.18 1.02
C ALA A 36 7.36 -8.35 1.96
N ALA A 37 8.01 -8.40 3.13
CA ALA A 37 7.70 -9.38 4.18
C ALA A 37 6.24 -9.30 4.65
N ALA A 38 5.67 -8.09 4.77
CA ALA A 38 4.26 -7.94 5.14
C ALA A 38 3.32 -8.49 4.05
N GLY A 39 3.69 -8.36 2.77
CA GLY A 39 3.00 -9.01 1.66
C GLY A 39 3.04 -10.54 1.76
N THR A 40 4.23 -11.11 1.97
CA THR A 40 4.41 -12.56 2.12
C THR A 40 3.64 -13.11 3.33
N ALA A 41 3.66 -12.41 4.46
CA ALA A 41 2.91 -12.80 5.65
C ALA A 41 1.39 -12.86 5.38
N ARG A 42 0.86 -11.90 4.60
CA ARG A 42 -0.56 -11.92 4.20
C ARG A 42 -0.89 -13.10 3.30
N LEU A 43 -0.01 -13.45 2.36
CA LEU A 43 -0.18 -14.62 1.50
C LEU A 43 -0.19 -15.93 2.31
N ALA A 44 0.75 -16.05 3.26
CA ALA A 44 0.82 -17.20 4.17
C ALA A 44 -0.44 -17.30 5.04
N LEU A 45 -0.89 -16.18 5.62
CA LEU A 45 -2.11 -16.10 6.41
C LEU A 45 -3.34 -16.55 5.61
N MET A 46 -3.53 -16.00 4.40
CA MET A 46 -4.64 -16.38 3.52
C MET A 46 -4.60 -17.87 3.17
N SER A 47 -3.41 -18.42 2.96
CA SER A 47 -3.24 -19.84 2.61
C SER A 47 -3.52 -20.74 3.81
N ALA A 48 -3.04 -20.38 5.00
CA ALA A 48 -3.27 -21.11 6.24
C ALA A 48 -4.76 -21.16 6.60
N SER A 49 -5.48 -20.02 6.51
CA SER A 49 -6.93 -19.99 6.70
C SER A 49 -7.67 -20.83 5.67
N ARG A 50 -7.24 -20.81 4.39
CA ARG A 50 -7.83 -21.66 3.35
C ARG A 50 -7.60 -23.16 3.60
N ALA A 51 -6.49 -23.51 4.24
CA ALA A 51 -6.16 -24.88 4.63
C ALA A 51 -6.83 -25.31 5.95
N GLY A 52 -7.55 -24.43 6.63
CA GLY A 52 -8.17 -24.70 7.94
C GLY A 52 -7.17 -24.81 9.08
N LEU A 53 -5.98 -24.21 8.93
CA LEU A 53 -4.92 -24.19 9.95
C LEU A 53 -5.03 -22.99 10.91
N LEU A 54 -5.91 -22.05 10.59
CA LEU A 54 -6.25 -20.83 11.33
C LEU A 54 -7.75 -20.58 11.15
#